data_AF-A0A356WPK9-F1
#
_entry.id   AF-A0A356WPK9-F1
#
_cell.length_a   1.000
_cell.length_b   1.000
_cell.length_c   1.000
_cell.angle_alpha   90.00
_cell.angle_beta   90.00
_cell.angle_gamma   90.00
#
_symmetry.space_group_name_H-M   'P 1'
#
loop_
_entity.id
_entity.type
_entity.pdbx_description
1 polymer ?
#
loop_
_entity_poly.entity_id
_entity_poly.type
_entity_poly.pdbx_seq_one_letter_code
_entity_poly.pdbx_strand_id
1 'polypeptide(L)'
;NEENFYFIKAEHNLYDKDKSIGKELQKVELSKVLKGNISDTGNPLEEVLWGEEDSGYKRQLENIFSDALVNGKELFFNFEYYENLKTVMKRPNGNEEIINAGGPFTKEYVIALSSMSSDYYQFVVSAAKSYNVDENPFVEPVQVRTNVENGLGILGAYTTSRFVFRFEKYAEEGYSIQWQV
;
A
#
# COMPACT_ATOMS: atom_id res chain seq x y z
N ASN A 1 17.29 21.82 -6.30
CA ASN A 1 16.78 20.45 -6.54
C ASN A 1 15.28 20.50 -6.45
N GLU A 2 14.60 19.94 -7.44
CA GLU A 2 13.14 19.76 -7.43
C GLU A 2 12.81 18.58 -6.52
N GLU A 3 11.86 18.76 -5.60
CA GLU A 3 11.43 17.71 -4.66
C GLU A 3 10.65 16.63 -5.41
N ASN A 4 11.04 15.37 -5.21
CA ASN A 4 10.36 14.23 -5.81
C ASN A 4 9.32 13.64 -4.87
N PHE A 5 8.21 13.16 -5.42
CA PHE A 5 7.12 12.54 -4.67
C PHE A 5 6.95 11.08 -5.06
N TYR A 6 6.56 10.26 -4.09
CA TYR A 6 6.45 8.82 -4.24
C TYR A 6 5.16 8.31 -3.63
N PHE A 7 4.67 7.18 -4.14
CA PHE A 7 3.58 6.44 -3.50
C PHE A 7 3.83 4.93 -3.57
N ILE A 8 3.26 4.21 -2.62
CA ILE A 8 3.33 2.75 -2.54
C ILE A 8 1.95 2.14 -2.70
N LYS A 9 1.84 1.11 -3.54
CA LYS A 9 0.65 0.26 -3.62
C LYS A 9 1.04 -1.19 -3.32
N ALA A 10 0.18 -1.90 -2.61
CA ALA A 10 0.32 -3.32 -2.38
C ALA A 10 -0.95 -4.03 -2.85
N GLU A 11 -0.79 -5.18 -3.50
CA GLU A 11 -1.90 -5.97 -4.05
C GLU A 11 -1.66 -7.45 -3.76
N HIS A 12 -2.73 -8.17 -3.43
CA HIS A 12 -2.74 -9.63 -3.37
C HIS A 12 -3.55 -10.17 -4.54
N ASN A 13 -2.93 -10.98 -5.37
CA ASN A 13 -3.60 -11.69 -6.44
C ASN A 13 -3.67 -13.18 -6.08
N LEU A 14 -4.81 -13.80 -6.37
CA LEU A 14 -5.05 -15.21 -6.13
C LEU A 14 -5.35 -15.90 -7.45
N TYR A 15 -4.71 -17.04 -7.69
CA TYR A 15 -4.86 -17.83 -8.90
C TYR A 15 -5.17 -19.30 -8.60
N ASP A 16 -6.04 -19.90 -9.40
CA ASP A 16 -6.20 -21.35 -9.52
C ASP A 16 -5.70 -21.76 -10.91
N LYS A 17 -4.62 -22.57 -10.96
CA LYS A 17 -3.98 -23.04 -12.21
C LYS A 17 -3.82 -21.90 -13.23
N ASP A 18 -3.15 -20.83 -12.82
CA ASP A 18 -2.87 -19.60 -13.57
C ASP A 18 -4.08 -18.70 -13.91
N LYS A 19 -5.30 -19.10 -13.57
CA LYS A 19 -6.48 -18.24 -13.73
C LYS A 19 -6.64 -17.36 -12.51
N SER A 20 -6.62 -16.04 -12.72
CA SER A 20 -6.93 -15.07 -11.66
C SER A 20 -8.35 -15.30 -11.15
N ILE A 21 -8.47 -15.61 -9.87
CA ILE A 21 -9.74 -15.84 -9.16
C ILE A 21 -10.01 -14.77 -8.09
N GLY A 22 -9.04 -13.94 -7.78
CA GLY A 22 -9.21 -12.84 -6.84
C GLY A 22 -8.09 -11.82 -6.94
N LYS A 23 -8.43 -10.56 -6.69
CA LYS A 23 -7.49 -9.46 -6.52
C LYS A 23 -7.96 -8.58 -5.38
N GLU A 24 -7.06 -8.25 -4.47
CA GLU A 24 -7.34 -7.41 -3.32
C GLU A 24 -6.27 -6.31 -3.18
N LEU A 25 -6.70 -5.06 -3.20
CA LEU A 25 -5.82 -3.93 -2.87
C LEU A 25 -5.59 -3.89 -1.37
N GLN A 26 -4.32 -3.87 -0.97
CA GLN A 26 -3.95 -3.79 0.43
C GLN A 26 -3.78 -2.34 0.84
N LYS A 27 -4.28 -2.02 2.04
CA LYS A 27 -4.01 -0.74 2.66
C LYS A 27 -2.53 -0.66 3.03
N VAL A 28 -1.84 0.35 2.50
CA VAL A 28 -0.44 0.64 2.85
C VAL A 28 -0.42 1.84 3.79
N GLU A 29 0.09 1.63 4.99
CA GLU A 29 0.29 2.69 5.98
C GLU A 29 1.80 2.89 6.15
N LEU A 30 2.32 4.05 5.74
CA LEU A 30 3.75 4.33 5.82
C LEU A 30 4.28 4.21 7.24
N SER A 31 3.49 4.57 8.25
CA SER A 31 3.81 4.40 9.67
C SER A 31 4.13 2.95 10.06
N LYS A 32 3.43 1.99 9.46
CA LYS A 32 3.65 0.55 9.68
C LYS A 32 4.81 0.03 8.86
N VAL A 33 4.85 0.39 7.58
CA VAL A 33 5.86 -0.13 6.65
C VAL A 33 7.25 0.43 6.94
N LEU A 34 7.36 1.67 7.42
CA LEU A 34 8.63 2.32 7.72
C LEU A 34 9.08 2.17 9.18
N LYS A 35 8.37 1.40 10.01
CA LYS A 35 8.66 1.24 11.45
C LYS A 35 10.10 0.85 11.78
N GLY A 36 10.79 0.17 10.86
CA GLY A 36 12.17 -0.30 11.03
C GLY A 36 13.25 0.77 10.79
N ASN A 37 12.88 1.97 10.35
CA ASN A 37 13.81 3.07 10.06
C ASN A 37 13.96 4.06 11.22
N ILE A 38 13.40 3.74 12.38
CA ILE A 38 13.41 4.58 13.58
C ILE A 38 14.68 4.25 14.38
N SER A 39 15.55 5.25 14.57
CA SER A 39 16.73 5.17 15.44
C SER A 39 16.45 5.79 16.82
N ASP A 40 17.16 5.33 17.86
CA ASP A 40 17.04 5.82 19.26
C ASP A 40 17.33 7.33 19.45
N THR A 41 17.89 8.02 18.45
CA THR A 41 18.27 9.45 18.51
C THR A 41 17.15 10.42 18.10
N GLY A 42 15.91 9.97 18.05
CA GLY A 42 14.76 10.77 17.62
C GLY A 42 14.26 10.37 16.24
N ASN A 43 12.99 10.68 15.97
CA ASN A 43 12.24 10.17 14.84
C ASN A 43 12.12 11.22 13.71
N PRO A 44 13.04 11.26 12.74
CA PRO A 44 12.94 12.16 11.59
C PRO A 44 11.74 11.81 10.68
N LEU A 45 11.17 10.61 10.83
CA LEU A 45 9.91 10.24 10.17
C LEU A 45 8.71 10.84 10.91
N GLU A 46 8.83 11.26 12.17
CA GLU A 46 7.68 11.80 12.91
C GLU A 46 7.28 13.17 12.39
N GLU A 47 8.26 14.04 12.19
CA GLU A 47 8.06 15.40 11.68
C GLU A 47 7.57 15.38 10.23
N VAL A 48 8.06 14.45 9.41
CA VAL A 48 7.70 14.34 7.99
C VAL A 48 6.38 13.58 7.76
N LEU A 49 6.07 12.55 8.55
CA LEU A 49 4.82 11.78 8.42
C LEU A 49 3.65 12.39 9.22
N TRP A 50 3.92 13.18 10.26
CA TRP A 50 2.90 13.66 11.20
C TRP A 50 2.89 15.18 11.42
N GLY A 51 3.66 15.94 10.64
CA GLY A 51 3.95 17.38 10.83
C GLY A 51 2.81 18.39 10.69
N GLU A 52 1.57 17.98 10.39
CA GLU A 52 0.41 18.88 10.53
C GLU A 52 -0.78 18.12 11.10
N GLU A 53 -1.69 18.84 11.77
CA GLU A 53 -2.83 18.34 12.54
C GLU A 53 -3.60 17.19 11.88
N ASP A 54 -4.27 16.42 12.74
CA ASP A 54 -5.14 15.27 12.45
C ASP A 54 -6.30 15.64 11.49
N SER A 55 -5.94 15.88 10.25
CA SER A 55 -6.86 16.26 9.19
C SER A 55 -7.42 15.00 8.56
N GLY A 56 -8.75 14.92 8.44
CA GLY A 56 -9.47 13.74 7.96
C GLY A 56 -8.98 13.19 6.60
N TYR A 57 -8.24 14.01 5.84
CA TYR A 57 -7.67 13.61 4.55
C TYR A 57 -6.34 12.83 4.62
N LYS A 58 -5.68 12.77 5.79
CA LYS A 58 -4.43 12.01 5.96
C LYS A 58 -4.57 10.56 5.52
N ARG A 59 -5.72 9.93 5.77
CA ARG A 59 -5.99 8.54 5.40
C ARG A 59 -5.89 8.28 3.90
N GLN A 60 -6.17 9.27 3.06
CA GLN A 60 -6.04 9.15 1.60
C GLN A 60 -4.60 9.37 1.11
N LEU A 61 -3.71 9.89 1.97
CA LEU A 61 -2.31 10.19 1.66
C LEU A 61 -1.32 9.29 2.44
N GLU A 62 -1.83 8.33 3.21
CA GLU A 62 -1.06 7.44 4.11
C GLU A 62 0.01 6.58 3.41
N ASN A 63 -0.03 6.50 2.08
CA ASN A 63 0.92 5.76 1.26
C ASN A 63 1.82 6.66 0.38
N ILE A 64 1.79 7.98 0.59
CA ILE A 64 2.53 8.99 -0.19
C ILE A 64 3.62 9.63 0.67
N PHE A 65 4.79 9.85 0.08
CA PHE A 65 5.92 10.52 0.74
C PHE A 65 6.79 11.29 -0.24
N SER A 66 7.63 12.21 0.25
CA SER A 66 8.58 12.95 -0.59
C SER A 66 10.02 12.46 -0.44
N ASP A 67 10.91 12.95 -1.30
CA ASP A 67 12.32 12.62 -1.23
C ASP A 67 13.03 13.08 0.05
N ALA A 68 12.41 13.95 0.85
CA ALA A 68 12.87 14.29 2.20
C ALA A 68 13.12 13.04 3.06
N LEU A 69 12.38 11.94 2.82
CA LEU A 69 12.60 10.66 3.51
C LEU A 69 13.74 9.82 2.95
N VAL A 70 14.04 9.92 1.64
CA VAL A 70 15.01 9.06 0.94
C VAL A 70 16.32 9.74 0.55
N ASN A 71 16.43 11.07 0.66
CA ASN A 71 17.57 11.83 0.14
C ASN A 71 18.89 11.46 0.83
N GLY A 72 19.63 10.52 0.22
CA GLY A 72 20.89 9.99 0.72
C GLY A 72 20.76 8.98 1.87
N LYS A 73 19.54 8.50 2.16
CA LYS A 73 19.28 7.53 3.23
C LYS A 73 18.76 6.22 2.63
N GLU A 74 19.26 5.11 3.15
CA GLU A 74 18.66 3.81 2.89
C GLU A 74 17.36 3.69 3.70
N LEU A 75 16.26 3.35 3.03
CA LEU A 75 14.98 3.05 3.67
C LEU A 75 14.66 1.56 3.56
N PHE A 76 14.27 0.97 4.68
CA PHE A 76 13.79 -0.39 4.79
C PHE A 76 12.26 -0.40 4.87
N PHE A 77 11.62 -0.98 3.87
CA PHE A 77 10.17 -1.13 3.85
C PHE A 77 9.79 -2.53 4.34
N ASN A 78 9.11 -2.61 5.48
CA ASN A 78 8.68 -3.85 6.11
C ASN A 78 7.24 -4.16 5.74
N PHE A 79 7.04 -5.14 4.85
CA PHE A 79 5.73 -5.68 4.54
C PHE A 79 5.54 -7.00 5.29
N GLU A 80 4.50 -7.06 6.10
CA GLU A 80 4.14 -8.25 6.87
C GLU A 80 2.80 -8.78 6.39
N TYR A 81 2.77 -10.09 6.13
CA TYR A 81 1.56 -10.76 5.72
C TYR A 81 1.41 -12.10 6.44
N TYR A 82 0.17 -12.40 6.84
CA TYR A 82 -0.17 -13.61 7.60
C TYR A 82 -1.15 -14.46 6.78
N GLU A 83 -0.80 -15.72 6.52
CA GLU A 83 -1.68 -16.68 5.86
C GLU A 83 -2.02 -17.83 6.81
N ASN A 84 -3.30 -18.18 6.89
CA ASN A 84 -3.72 -19.40 7.58
C ASN A 84 -3.44 -20.61 6.67
N LEU A 85 -2.48 -21.45 7.06
CA LEU A 85 -2.07 -22.59 6.23
C LEU A 85 -3.08 -23.75 6.31
N LYS A 86 -3.69 -23.94 7.48
CA LYS A 86 -4.59 -25.06 7.80
C LYS A 86 -5.58 -24.65 8.87
N THR A 87 -6.86 -24.96 8.66
CA THR A 87 -7.87 -24.87 9.73
C THR A 87 -8.21 -26.26 10.24
N VAL A 88 -8.04 -26.47 11.54
CA VAL A 88 -8.33 -27.73 12.23
C VAL A 88 -9.52 -27.53 13.17
N MET A 89 -10.53 -28.36 13.03
CA MET A 89 -11.63 -28.48 13.97
C MET A 89 -11.30 -29.57 15.00
N LYS A 90 -11.35 -29.23 16.29
CA LYS A 90 -11.25 -30.21 17.38
C LYS A 90 -12.65 -30.64 17.78
N ARG A 91 -12.96 -31.92 17.63
CA ARG A 91 -14.24 -32.50 18.06
C ARG A 91 -14.23 -32.81 19.57
N PRO A 92 -15.39 -32.87 20.24
CA PRO A 92 -15.47 -33.15 21.68
C PRO A 92 -14.86 -34.49 22.11
N ASN A 93 -14.72 -35.45 21.20
CA ASN A 93 -14.07 -36.73 21.44
C ASN A 93 -12.53 -36.67 21.35
N GLY A 94 -11.95 -35.48 21.18
CA GLY A 94 -10.50 -35.26 21.05
C GLY A 94 -9.95 -35.44 19.63
N ASN A 95 -10.77 -35.87 18.67
CA ASN A 95 -10.32 -36.03 17.29
C ASN A 95 -10.18 -34.67 16.60
N GLU A 96 -9.12 -34.54 15.82
CA GLU A 96 -8.88 -33.37 14.97
C GLU A 96 -9.28 -33.68 13.54
N GLU A 97 -10.03 -32.77 12.92
CA GLU A 97 -10.45 -32.86 11.53
C GLU A 97 -10.02 -31.61 10.77
N ILE A 98 -9.42 -31.79 9.60
CA ILE A 98 -9.02 -30.69 8.73
C ILE A 98 -10.28 -30.22 8.01
N ILE A 99 -10.80 -29.06 8.39
CA ILE A 99 -12.05 -28.54 7.81
C ILE A 99 -11.82 -27.62 6.62
N ASN A 100 -10.61 -27.07 6.48
CA ASN A 100 -10.20 -26.31 5.30
C ASN A 100 -8.69 -26.46 5.10
N ALA A 101 -8.30 -27.36 4.20
CA ALA A 101 -7.10 -27.20 3.41
C ALA A 101 -7.59 -26.70 2.06
N GLY A 102 -7.75 -25.37 1.88
CA GLY A 102 -8.10 -24.83 0.57
C GLY A 102 -7.24 -25.49 -0.51
N GLY A 103 -7.85 -25.86 -1.63
CA GLY A 103 -7.20 -26.57 -2.73
C GLY A 103 -5.97 -25.82 -3.25
N PRO A 104 -5.20 -26.39 -4.20
CA PRO A 104 -3.98 -25.76 -4.66
C PRO A 104 -4.28 -24.38 -5.23
N PHE A 105 -3.56 -23.37 -4.77
CA PHE A 105 -3.68 -22.01 -5.26
C PHE A 105 -2.32 -21.34 -5.31
N THR A 106 -2.19 -20.35 -6.19
CA THR A 106 -1.05 -19.46 -6.22
C THR A 106 -1.47 -18.12 -5.67
N LYS A 107 -0.69 -17.59 -4.74
CA LYS A 107 -0.85 -16.26 -4.20
C LYS A 107 0.31 -15.39 -4.59
N GLU A 108 0.03 -14.22 -5.12
CA GLU A 108 1.02 -13.27 -5.57
C GLU A 108 0.86 -11.97 -4.79
N TYR A 109 1.95 -11.50 -4.21
CA TYR A 109 2.06 -10.24 -3.51
C TYR A 109 2.83 -9.28 -4.39
N VAL A 110 2.16 -8.21 -4.82
CA VAL A 110 2.76 -7.19 -5.67
C VAL A 110 2.92 -5.91 -4.85
N ILE A 111 4.16 -5.46 -4.69
CA ILE A 111 4.48 -4.16 -4.10
C ILE A 111 4.98 -3.25 -5.23
N ALA A 112 4.31 -2.12 -5.41
CA ALA A 112 4.63 -1.14 -6.43
C ALA A 112 5.05 0.18 -5.76
N LEU A 113 6.33 0.53 -5.90
CA LEU A 113 6.86 1.84 -5.52
C LEU A 113 6.89 2.72 -6.77
N SER A 114 6.21 3.86 -6.72
CA SER A 114 6.10 4.75 -7.87
C SER A 114 6.58 6.15 -7.55
N SER A 115 7.41 6.72 -8.43
CA SER A 115 7.76 8.15 -8.46
C SER A 115 6.72 8.89 -9.29
N MET A 116 6.23 10.04 -8.81
CA MET A 116 5.26 10.87 -9.50
C MET A 116 5.72 12.32 -9.62
N SER A 117 5.19 13.03 -10.62
CA SER A 117 5.42 14.46 -10.79
C SER A 117 4.80 15.29 -9.66
N SER A 118 5.40 16.46 -9.40
CA SER A 118 4.88 17.45 -8.45
C SER A 118 3.44 17.84 -8.75
N ASP A 119 3.11 18.05 -10.03
CA ASP A 119 1.75 18.34 -10.50
C ASP A 119 0.75 17.23 -10.13
N TYR A 120 1.14 15.96 -10.23
CA TYR A 120 0.28 14.85 -9.85
C TYR A 120 0.12 14.75 -8.33
N TYR A 121 1.19 14.95 -7.57
CA TYR A 121 1.12 15.03 -6.11
C TYR A 121 0.16 16.13 -5.64
N GLN A 122 0.31 17.35 -6.16
CA GLN A 122 -0.56 18.49 -5.83
C GLN A 122 -2.03 18.22 -6.17
N PHE A 123 -2.29 17.54 -7.29
CA PHE A 123 -3.64 17.07 -7.62
C PHE A 123 -4.19 16.12 -6.56
N VAL A 124 -3.45 15.08 -6.20
CA VAL A 124 -3.90 14.09 -5.21
C VAL A 124 -4.18 14.74 -3.85
N VAL A 125 -3.28 15.62 -3.38
CA VAL A 125 -3.46 16.35 -2.12
C VAL A 125 -4.68 17.28 -2.16
N SER A 126 -4.83 18.09 -3.21
CA SER A 126 -5.96 19.02 -3.32
C SER A 126 -7.30 18.31 -3.50
N ALA A 127 -7.33 17.18 -4.23
CA ALA A 127 -8.52 16.34 -4.35
C ALA A 127 -8.90 15.70 -3.00
N ALA A 128 -7.93 15.18 -2.25
CA ALA A 128 -8.16 14.64 -0.92
C ALA A 128 -8.70 15.72 0.03
N LYS A 129 -8.11 16.92 0.03
CA LYS A 129 -8.62 18.06 0.81
C LYS A 129 -10.06 18.42 0.44
N SER A 130 -10.36 18.55 -0.86
CA SER A 130 -11.72 18.85 -1.36
C SER A 130 -12.75 17.82 -0.89
N TYR A 131 -12.42 16.53 -0.95
CA TYR A 131 -13.33 15.46 -0.53
C TYR A 131 -13.71 15.55 0.95
N ASN A 132 -12.81 16.02 1.81
CA ASN A 132 -13.05 16.09 3.25
C ASN A 132 -13.79 17.36 3.71
N VAL A 133 -13.98 18.33 2.81
CA VAL A 133 -14.75 19.56 3.08
C VAL A 133 -16.10 19.59 2.36
N ASP A 134 -16.38 18.61 1.49
CA ASP A 134 -17.53 18.59 0.57
C ASP A 134 -18.89 18.67 1.29
N GLU A 135 -18.99 18.16 2.52
CA GLU A 135 -20.23 18.16 3.30
C GLU A 135 -20.38 19.36 4.24
N ASN A 136 -19.40 20.28 4.28
CA ASN A 136 -19.43 21.43 5.18
C ASN A 136 -19.69 22.73 4.40
N PRO A 137 -20.92 23.29 4.46
CA PRO A 137 -21.27 24.49 3.69
C PRO A 137 -20.67 25.79 4.24
N PHE A 138 -19.93 25.72 5.36
CA PHE A 138 -19.33 26.88 6.03
C PHE A 138 -17.81 26.98 5.82
N VAL A 139 -17.20 26.03 5.11
CA VAL A 139 -15.78 26.08 4.73
C VAL A 139 -15.63 26.55 3.30
N GLU A 140 -14.53 27.26 3.04
CA GLU A 140 -14.22 27.73 1.70
C GLU A 140 -14.00 26.54 0.75
N PRO A 141 -14.50 26.61 -0.51
CA PRO A 141 -14.24 25.59 -1.51
C PRO A 141 -12.74 25.42 -1.75
N VAL A 142 -12.26 24.18 -1.64
CA VAL A 142 -10.87 23.86 -1.96
C VAL A 142 -10.72 23.74 -3.47
N GLN A 143 -9.87 24.59 -4.07
CA GLN A 143 -9.55 24.46 -5.49
C GLN A 143 -8.72 23.20 -5.73
N VAL A 144 -9.28 22.25 -6.47
CA VAL A 144 -8.53 21.08 -6.96
C VAL A 144 -7.56 21.54 -8.05
N ARG A 145 -6.28 21.20 -7.89
CA ARG A 145 -5.23 21.48 -8.88
C ARG A 145 -5.64 20.87 -10.23
N THR A 146 -5.35 21.54 -11.34
CA THR A 146 -5.53 20.99 -12.69
C THR A 146 -4.40 21.50 -13.58
N ASN A 147 -3.90 20.66 -14.48
CA ASN A 147 -3.00 21.08 -15.57
C ASN A 147 -3.65 20.89 -16.95
N VAL A 148 -4.96 20.60 -16.98
CA VAL A 148 -5.75 20.49 -18.19
C VAL A 148 -6.37 21.86 -18.50
N GLU A 149 -6.03 22.42 -19.65
CA GLU A 149 -6.63 23.67 -20.11
C GLU A 149 -8.12 23.47 -20.42
N ASN A 150 -8.96 24.41 -19.96
CA ASN A 150 -10.42 24.37 -20.14
C ASN A 150 -11.09 23.10 -19.59
N GLY A 151 -10.50 22.46 -18.59
CA GLY A 151 -11.05 21.23 -18.01
C GLY A 151 -10.62 20.98 -16.56
N LEU A 152 -11.22 19.96 -15.96
CA LEU A 152 -10.85 19.43 -14.66
C LEU A 152 -10.13 18.10 -14.85
N GLY A 153 -8.95 17.98 -14.25
CA GLY A 153 -8.20 16.74 -14.25
C GLY A 153 -6.71 16.97 -14.16
N ILE A 154 -5.98 15.86 -14.21
CA ILE A 154 -4.54 15.87 -14.22
C ILE A 154 -4.03 14.98 -15.33
N LEU A 155 -3.11 15.50 -16.14
CA LEU A 155 -2.22 14.71 -16.96
C LEU A 155 -0.92 14.56 -16.18
N GLY A 156 -0.74 13.38 -15.60
CA GLY A 156 0.42 13.02 -14.80
C GLY A 156 1.06 11.74 -15.32
N ALA A 157 2.38 11.68 -15.22
CA ALA A 157 3.14 10.45 -15.40
C ALA A 157 3.69 10.00 -14.05
N TYR A 158 3.85 8.68 -13.90
CA TYR A 158 4.60 8.09 -12.82
C TYR A 158 5.41 6.92 -13.36
N THR A 159 6.57 6.69 -12.75
CA THR A 159 7.42 5.54 -13.04
C THR A 159 7.35 4.57 -11.87
N THR A 160 7.14 3.28 -12.14
CA THR A 160 6.93 2.27 -11.11
C THR A 160 8.00 1.19 -11.12
N SER A 161 8.58 0.92 -9.96
CA SER A 161 9.30 -0.31 -9.66
C SER A 161 8.35 -1.30 -9.00
N ARG A 162 8.35 -2.55 -9.46
CA ARG A 162 7.48 -3.61 -8.92
C ARG A 162 8.31 -4.74 -8.34
N PHE A 163 7.90 -5.19 -7.17
CA PHE A 163 8.42 -6.37 -6.49
C PHE A 163 7.29 -7.39 -6.40
N VAL A 164 7.52 -8.60 -6.90
CA VAL A 164 6.50 -9.65 -6.99
C VAL A 164 6.96 -10.88 -6.23
N PHE A 165 6.17 -11.29 -5.24
CA PHE A 165 6.42 -12.50 -4.45
C PHE A 165 5.32 -13.50 -4.72
N ARG A 166 5.67 -14.69 -5.19
CA ARG A 166 4.70 -15.73 -5.56
C ARG A 166 4.84 -16.97 -4.69
N PHE A 167 3.72 -17.42 -4.15
CA PHE A 167 3.61 -18.54 -3.24
C PHE A 167 2.62 -19.55 -3.80
N GLU A 168 3.07 -20.78 -3.95
CA GLU A 168 2.22 -21.88 -4.39
C GLU A 168 1.89 -22.77 -3.20
N LYS A 169 0.59 -22.95 -2.95
CA LYS A 169 0.08 -23.90 -1.97
C LYS A 169 -0.26 -25.21 -2.66
N TYR A 170 0.27 -26.32 -2.14
CA TYR A 170 -0.10 -27.67 -2.55
C TYR A 170 -1.06 -28.29 -1.53
N ALA A 171 -2.03 -29.08 -2.01
CA ALA A 171 -3.13 -29.59 -1.19
C ALA A 171 -2.68 -30.52 -0.04
N GLU A 172 -1.54 -31.21 -0.16
CA GLU A 172 -1.10 -32.22 0.82
C GLU A 172 0.38 -32.12 1.25
N GLU A 173 1.25 -31.34 0.58
CA GLU A 173 2.71 -31.41 0.77
C GLU A 173 3.42 -30.09 1.15
N GLY A 174 2.67 -29.02 1.45
CA GLY A 174 3.24 -27.75 1.89
C GLY A 174 3.36 -26.68 0.79
N TYR A 175 4.33 -25.78 0.92
CA TYR A 175 4.51 -24.61 0.04
C TYR A 175 5.84 -24.67 -0.69
N SER A 176 5.87 -24.22 -1.95
CA SER A 176 7.11 -23.80 -2.61
C SER A 176 7.10 -22.29 -2.79
N ILE A 177 8.17 -21.64 -2.35
CA ILE A 177 8.40 -20.21 -2.57
C ILE A 177 9.20 -20.08 -3.87
N GLN A 178 8.64 -19.39 -4.86
CA GLN A 178 9.32 -19.07 -6.10
C GLN A 178 9.63 -17.57 -6.10
N TRP A 179 10.91 -17.22 -6.14
CA TRP A 179 11.36 -15.83 -6.26
C TRP A 179 11.39 -15.46 -7.75
N GLN A 180 10.67 -14.41 -8.14
CA GLN A 180 10.84 -13.80 -9.46
C GLN A 180 11.40 -12.40 -9.24
N VAL A 181 12.65 -12.20 -9.68
CA VAL A 181 13.33 -10.89 -9.74
C VAL A 181 13.14 -10.32 -11.13
#